data_AF-J3J836-F1
#
_entry.id   AF-J3J836-F1
#
_cell.length_a   1.000
_cell.length_b   1.000
_cell.length_c   1.000
_cell.angle_alpha   90.00
_cell.angle_beta   90.00
_cell.angle_gamma   90.00
#
_symmetry.space_group_name_H-M   'P 1'
#
loop_
_entity.id
_entity.type
_entity.pdbx_description
1 polymer ?
#
loop_
_entity_poly.entity_id
_entity_poly.type
_entity_poly.pdbx_seq_one_letter_code
_entity_poly.pdbx_strand_id
1 'polypeptide(L)'
;MALPAHAVDEEPISLPQTAPSQAPSTGFLPGHILNISARLDRTTYETGDDEIEWVTHYYVFVWKGPYGAEITRDDCQQIANTFWAGSADTYTASAVYDLSGCSFDAYYLKDAQHAFYSLDESG
;
A
#
# COMPACT_ATOMS: atom_id res chain seq x y z
N MET A 1 20.06 5.17 15.29
CA MET A 1 19.03 5.11 14.24
C MET A 1 19.52 4.12 13.20
N ALA A 2 19.04 2.88 13.26
CA ALA A 2 19.27 1.91 12.19
C ALA A 2 18.04 1.99 11.28
N LEU A 3 18.23 2.44 10.04
CA LEU A 3 17.22 2.21 9.00
C LEU A 3 17.04 0.68 8.87
N PRO A 4 15.83 0.18 8.56
CA PRO A 4 15.67 -1.21 8.20
C PRO A 4 16.64 -1.53 7.08
N ALA A 5 17.10 -2.79 7.01
CA ALA A 5 17.92 -3.24 5.90
C ALA A 5 17.09 -3.17 4.62
N HIS A 6 17.13 -2.03 3.94
CA HIS A 6 16.58 -1.86 2.61
C HIS A 6 17.27 -2.88 1.72
N ALA A 7 16.50 -3.77 1.09
CA ALA A 7 17.05 -4.53 -0.01
C ALA A 7 17.53 -3.51 -1.06
N VAL A 8 18.65 -3.80 -1.74
CA VAL A 8 19.42 -2.83 -2.54
C VAL A 8 18.61 -2.21 -3.71
N ASP A 9 17.38 -2.68 -3.94
CA ASP A 9 16.48 -2.27 -5.02
C ASP A 9 15.08 -1.81 -4.53
N GLU A 10 14.91 -1.54 -3.23
CA GLU A 10 13.65 -1.00 -2.68
C GLU A 10 13.61 0.52 -2.76
N GLU A 11 12.63 1.07 -3.48
CA GLU A 11 12.40 2.51 -3.59
C GLU A 11 11.07 2.93 -2.92
N PRO A 12 11.11 3.81 -1.90
CA PRO A 12 9.90 4.34 -1.29
C PRO A 12 9.01 5.11 -2.28
N ILE A 13 7.70 4.93 -2.12
CA ILE A 13 6.64 5.61 -2.88
C ILE A 13 5.91 6.57 -1.94
N SER A 14 5.54 7.74 -2.46
CA SER A 14 4.76 8.70 -1.68
C SER A 14 3.30 8.28 -1.58
N LEU A 15 2.70 8.36 -0.40
CA LEU A 15 1.29 8.05 -0.20
C LEU A 15 0.41 9.31 -0.22
N PRO A 16 -0.74 9.28 -0.90
CA PRO A 16 -1.72 10.37 -0.82
C PRO A 16 -2.31 10.48 0.59
N GLN A 17 -2.41 11.70 1.11
CA GLN A 17 -3.02 11.96 2.42
C GLN A 17 -4.55 11.91 2.42
N THR A 18 -5.16 12.03 1.24
CA THR A 18 -6.62 12.12 1.07
C THR A 18 -7.08 11.04 0.09
N ALA A 19 -8.20 10.39 0.40
CA ALA A 19 -8.80 9.42 -0.50
C ALA A 19 -9.17 10.07 -1.84
N PRO A 20 -8.93 9.39 -2.98
CA PRO A 20 -9.42 9.86 -4.26
C PRO A 20 -10.95 9.97 -4.22
N SER A 21 -11.48 11.09 -4.69
CA SER A 21 -12.92 11.35 -4.72
C SER A 21 -13.60 10.88 -6.01
N GLN A 22 -12.82 10.42 -6.98
CA GLN A 22 -13.28 9.96 -8.29
C GLN A 22 -12.45 8.75 -8.74
N ALA A 23 -13.08 7.85 -9.49
CA ALA A 23 -12.40 6.75 -10.13
C ALA A 23 -11.32 7.27 -11.12
N PRO A 24 -10.19 6.57 -11.28
CA PRO A 24 -9.18 6.96 -12.26
C PRO A 24 -9.76 7.02 -13.68
N SER A 25 -9.46 8.09 -14.42
CA SER A 25 -9.95 8.27 -15.79
C SER A 25 -9.30 7.33 -16.82
N THR A 26 -8.22 6.65 -16.44
CA THR A 26 -7.46 5.73 -17.29
C THR A 26 -7.26 4.41 -16.55
N GLY A 27 -7.50 3.29 -17.25
CA GLY A 27 -7.20 1.97 -16.71
C GLY A 27 -5.70 1.82 -16.45
N PHE A 28 -5.37 1.30 -15.27
CA PHE A 28 -4.00 0.99 -14.91
C PHE A 28 -3.48 -0.21 -15.72
N LEU A 29 -2.36 -0.04 -16.44
CA LEU A 29 -1.74 -1.07 -17.28
C LEU A 29 -2.74 -1.81 -18.19
N PRO A 30 -3.38 -1.11 -19.15
CA PRO A 30 -4.48 -1.66 -19.93
C PRO A 30 -4.03 -2.86 -20.77
N GLY A 31 -4.76 -3.97 -20.64
CA GLY A 31 -4.46 -5.21 -21.36
C GLY A 31 -3.44 -6.13 -20.68
N HIS A 32 -2.97 -5.77 -19.48
CA HIS A 32 -2.07 -6.61 -18.69
C HIS A 32 -2.78 -7.22 -17.48
N ILE A 33 -2.36 -8.44 -17.12
CA ILE A 33 -2.83 -9.11 -15.90
C ILE A 33 -1.96 -8.66 -14.74
N LEU A 34 -2.62 -8.30 -13.64
CA LEU A 34 -2.00 -8.03 -12.36
C LEU A 34 -2.50 -9.04 -11.36
N ASN A 35 -1.59 -9.54 -10.54
CA ASN A 35 -1.93 -10.32 -9.36
C ASN A 35 -1.90 -9.41 -8.15
N ILE A 36 -2.87 -9.61 -7.26
CA ILE A 36 -2.95 -8.90 -5.99
C ILE A 36 -3.08 -9.95 -4.90
N SER A 37 -2.25 -9.84 -3.88
CA SER A 37 -2.42 -10.57 -2.62
C SER A 37 -2.67 -9.57 -1.51
N ALA A 38 -3.61 -9.89 -0.64
CA ALA A 38 -3.94 -9.09 0.52
C ALA A 38 -3.90 -9.97 1.76
N ARG A 39 -3.25 -9.50 2.81
CA ARG A 39 -3.16 -10.16 4.11
C ARG A 39 -3.59 -9.18 5.19
N LEU A 40 -4.52 -9.63 6.02
CA LEU A 40 -4.88 -8.96 7.27
C LEU A 40 -4.49 -9.87 8.42
N ASP A 41 -3.57 -9.42 9.26
CA ASP A 41 -3.11 -10.16 10.44
C ASP A 41 -2.86 -9.22 11.63
N ARG A 42 -2.44 -9.82 12.75
CA ARG A 42 -2.08 -9.10 13.95
C ARG A 42 -0.57 -9.22 14.16
N THR A 43 0.10 -8.09 14.30
CA THR A 43 1.56 -8.03 14.47
C THR A 43 1.93 -7.02 15.56
N THR A 44 3.22 -6.95 15.87
CA THR A 44 3.80 -5.93 16.74
C THR A 44 4.37 -4.80 15.90
N TYR A 45 4.13 -3.56 16.32
CA TYR A 45 4.69 -2.36 15.70
C TYR A 45 5.41 -1.51 16.75
N GLU A 46 6.63 -1.09 16.44
CA GLU A 46 7.42 -0.19 17.28
C GLU A 46 6.97 1.25 17.00
N THR A 47 6.41 1.88 18.02
CA THR A 47 5.99 3.27 17.96
C THR A 47 7.18 4.21 18.15
N GLY A 48 7.00 5.51 17.93
CA GLY A 48 8.07 6.50 18.04
C GLY A 48 8.71 6.65 19.44
N ASP A 49 8.09 6.05 20.48
CA ASP A 49 8.57 6.08 21.87
C ASP A 49 9.26 4.76 22.28
N ASP A 50 9.75 3.96 21.32
CA ASP A 50 10.30 2.60 21.51
C ASP A 50 9.30 1.62 22.20
N GLU A 51 8.01 1.97 22.22
CA GLU A 51 6.95 1.12 22.75
C GLU A 51 6.45 0.16 21.66
N ILE A 52 6.37 -1.13 21.99
CA ILE A 52 5.88 -2.18 21.11
C ILE A 52 4.39 -2.41 21.38
N GLU A 53 3.55 -2.06 20.40
CA GLU A 53 2.11 -2.28 20.49
C GLU A 53 1.64 -3.42 19.57
N TRP A 54 0.58 -4.13 20.00
CA TRP A 54 -0.14 -5.06 19.13
C TRP A 54 -1.10 -4.30 18.23
N VAL A 55 -0.88 -4.39 16.92
CA VAL A 55 -1.64 -3.65 15.91
C VAL A 55 -2.28 -4.60 14.90
N THR A 56 -3.29 -4.09 14.20
CA THR A 56 -3.78 -4.76 12.99
C THR A 56 -2.89 -4.33 11.83
N HIS A 57 -2.33 -5.31 11.11
CA HIS A 57 -1.48 -5.09 9.94
C HIS A 57 -2.21 -5.52 8.69
N TYR A 58 -2.28 -4.60 7.73
CA TYR A 58 -2.78 -4.86 6.40
C TYR A 58 -1.64 -4.72 5.41
N TYR A 59 -1.34 -5.82 4.72
CA TYR A 59 -0.31 -5.90 3.71
C TYR A 59 -0.94 -6.23 2.37
N VAL A 60 -0.61 -5.43 1.35
CA VAL A 60 -0.98 -5.71 -0.04
C VAL A 60 0.28 -5.77 -0.88
N PHE A 61 0.37 -6.83 -1.68
CA PHE A 61 1.41 -6.96 -2.70
C PHE A 61 0.78 -7.07 -4.07
N VAL A 62 1.25 -6.25 -5.00
CA VAL A 62 0.82 -6.21 -6.40
C VAL A 62 2.00 -6.57 -7.29
N TRP A 63 1.84 -7.57 -8.14
CA TRP A 63 2.87 -8.00 -9.09
C TRP A 63 2.27 -8.39 -10.43
N LYS A 64 3.12 -8.46 -11.46
CA LYS A 64 2.67 -8.81 -12.80
C LYS A 64 2.15 -10.26 -12.89
N GLY A 65 1.16 -10.47 -13.74
CA GLY A 65 0.72 -11.79 -14.17
C GLY A 65 1.75 -12.51 -15.05
N PRO A 66 1.54 -13.81 -15.32
CA PRO A 66 2.28 -14.52 -16.37
C PRO A 66 2.18 -13.76 -17.69
N TYR A 67 3.32 -13.49 -18.34
CA TYR A 67 3.41 -12.72 -19.59
C TYR A 67 2.90 -11.27 -19.50
N GLY A 68 2.72 -10.73 -18.29
CA GLY A 68 2.37 -9.32 -18.07
C GLY A 68 3.56 -8.38 -18.32
N ALA A 69 3.25 -7.09 -18.52
CA ALA A 69 4.28 -6.05 -18.53
C ALA A 69 4.97 -5.95 -17.15
N GLU A 70 6.23 -5.52 -17.15
CA GLU A 70 6.89 -5.14 -15.91
C GLU A 70 6.11 -3.98 -15.26
N ILE A 71 5.94 -4.06 -13.96
CA ILE A 71 5.41 -2.95 -13.18
C ILE A 71 6.56 -1.97 -12.98
N THR A 72 6.35 -0.71 -13.36
CA THR A 72 7.32 0.35 -13.09
C THR A 72 7.04 1.01 -11.75
N ARG A 73 7.97 1.84 -11.29
CA ARG A 73 7.73 2.70 -10.12
C ARG A 73 6.54 3.63 -10.31
N ASP A 74 6.40 4.24 -11.49
CA ASP A 74 5.29 5.15 -11.80
C ASP A 74 3.96 4.41 -11.79
N ASP A 75 3.98 3.13 -12.15
CA ASP A 75 2.83 2.26 -12.04
C ASP A 75 2.46 2.05 -10.55
N CYS A 76 3.42 1.71 -9.69
CA CYS A 76 3.15 1.61 -8.25
C CYS A 76 2.65 2.92 -7.62
N GLN A 77 3.16 4.08 -8.08
CA GLN A 77 2.67 5.39 -7.63
C GLN A 77 1.20 5.63 -8.02
N GLN A 78 0.78 5.22 -9.22
CA GLN A 78 -0.61 5.31 -9.64
C GLN A 78 -1.53 4.36 -8.83
N ILE A 79 -1.08 3.14 -8.52
CA ILE A 79 -1.80 2.23 -7.63
C ILE A 79 -1.96 2.89 -6.24
N ALA A 80 -0.88 3.40 -5.67
CA ALA A 80 -0.89 4.07 -4.36
C ALA A 80 -1.91 5.22 -4.34
N ASN A 81 -1.87 6.07 -5.37
CA ASN A 81 -2.77 7.22 -5.52
C ASN A 81 -4.24 6.82 -5.60
N THR A 82 -4.53 5.63 -6.12
CA THR A 82 -5.90 5.15 -6.35
C THR A 82 -6.44 4.38 -5.15
N PHE A 83 -5.63 3.52 -4.54
CA PHE A 83 -6.08 2.50 -3.59
C PHE A 83 -5.52 2.66 -2.18
N TRP A 84 -4.44 3.42 -2.01
CA TRP A 84 -3.69 3.48 -0.76
C TRP A 84 -3.62 4.90 -0.20
N ALA A 85 -4.79 5.39 0.23
CA ALA A 85 -4.97 6.74 0.71
C ALA A 85 -5.55 6.79 2.12
N GLY A 86 -5.15 7.80 2.88
CA GLY A 86 -5.65 8.03 4.23
C GLY A 86 -4.57 8.53 5.16
N SER A 87 -4.98 9.26 6.20
CA SER A 87 -4.11 9.68 7.29
C SER A 87 -4.93 9.75 8.56
N ALA A 88 -4.36 9.26 9.67
CA ALA A 88 -4.91 9.40 11.01
C ALA A 88 -3.77 9.22 12.02
N ASP A 89 -3.90 9.79 13.22
CA ASP A 89 -2.88 9.69 14.27
C ASP A 89 -2.60 8.24 14.70
N THR A 90 -3.57 7.35 14.49
CA THR A 90 -3.50 5.92 14.80
C THR A 90 -3.31 5.05 13.56
N TYR A 91 -2.82 5.64 12.46
CA TYR A 91 -2.62 4.96 11.18
C TYR A 91 -1.26 5.33 10.60
N THR A 92 -0.40 4.32 10.43
CA THR A 92 0.86 4.47 9.70
C THR A 92 0.84 3.60 8.47
N ALA A 93 1.25 4.14 7.32
CA ALA A 93 1.35 3.39 6.09
C ALA A 93 2.62 3.71 5.32
N SER A 94 3.07 2.73 4.55
CA SER A 94 4.20 2.86 3.62
C SER A 94 3.91 2.11 2.34
N ALA A 95 4.52 2.56 1.25
CA ALA A 95 4.54 1.85 0.00
C ALA A 95 5.95 1.82 -0.56
N VAL A 96 6.32 0.69 -1.14
CA VAL A 96 7.65 0.43 -1.70
C VAL A 96 7.49 -0.20 -3.07
N TYR A 97 8.28 0.29 -4.02
CA TYR A 97 8.50 -0.35 -5.30
C TYR A 97 9.80 -1.16 -5.23
N ASP A 98 9.79 -2.36 -5.79
CA ASP A 98 10.99 -3.11 -6.11
C ASP A 98 10.82 -3.84 -7.45
N LEU A 99 11.83 -4.59 -7.89
CA LEU A 99 11.80 -5.35 -9.14
C LEU A 99 10.76 -6.48 -9.17
N SER A 100 10.18 -6.85 -8.03
CA SER A 100 9.13 -7.86 -7.92
C SER A 100 7.72 -7.27 -7.99
N GLY A 101 7.55 -5.99 -7.66
CA GLY A 101 6.28 -5.28 -7.76
C GLY A 101 6.14 -4.13 -6.76
N CYS A 102 4.92 -3.97 -6.25
CA CYS A 102 4.57 -2.93 -5.28
C CYS A 102 4.14 -3.58 -3.96
N SER A 103 4.81 -3.23 -2.86
CA SER A 103 4.41 -3.58 -1.50
C SER A 103 3.75 -2.39 -0.83
N PHE A 104 2.64 -2.64 -0.14
CA PHE A 104 1.86 -1.66 0.61
C PHE A 104 1.62 -2.18 2.01
N ASP A 105 2.03 -1.40 3.01
CA ASP A 105 1.86 -1.69 4.42
C ASP A 105 0.98 -0.64 5.08
N ALA A 106 0.09 -1.09 5.95
CA ALA A 106 -0.76 -0.27 6.77
C ALA A 106 -0.88 -0.87 8.18
N TYR A 107 -0.58 -0.06 9.18
CA TYR A 107 -0.64 -0.42 10.59
C TYR A 107 -1.73 0.42 11.26
N TYR A 108 -2.73 -0.25 11.80
CA TYR A 108 -3.84 0.35 12.53
C TYR A 108 -3.59 0.17 14.03
N LEU A 109 -3.24 1.28 14.68
CA LEU A 109 -3.03 1.33 16.11
C LEU A 109 -4.37 1.48 16.82
N LYS A 110 -4.48 0.93 18.04
CA LYS A 110 -5.67 1.06 18.91
C LYS A 110 -6.95 0.60 18.19
N ASP A 111 -8.01 1.42 18.22
CA ASP A 111 -9.33 1.13 17.64
C ASP A 111 -9.47 1.58 16.17
N ALA A 112 -8.36 1.89 15.50
CA ALA A 112 -8.40 2.32 14.09
C ALA A 112 -8.91 1.19 13.18
N GLN A 113 -9.81 1.55 12.25
CA GLN A 113 -10.41 0.62 11.30
C GLN A 113 -9.96 0.96 9.87
N HIS A 114 -9.72 -0.07 9.05
CA HIS A 114 -9.60 0.10 7.61
C HIS A 114 -10.99 0.13 6.98
N ALA A 115 -11.26 1.12 6.13
CA ALA A 115 -12.43 1.14 5.30
C ALA A 115 -12.06 0.67 3.89
N PHE A 116 -12.73 -0.37 3.40
CA PHE A 116 -12.68 -0.76 1.99
C PHE A 116 -13.72 0.08 1.25
N TYR A 117 -13.24 1.04 0.46
CA TYR A 117 -14.10 1.82 -0.42
C TYR A 117 -14.19 1.12 -1.76
N SER A 118 -15.41 0.84 -2.20
CA SER A 118 -15.68 0.54 -3.61
C SER A 118 -15.33 1.76 -4.48
N LEU A 119 -14.98 1.53 -5.75
CA LEU A 119 -14.64 2.60 -6.71
C LEU A 119 -15.79 2.98 -7.68
N ASP A 120 -17.06 2.62 -7.42
CA ASP A 120 -18.16 2.98 -8.34
C ASP A 120 -19.01 4.16 -7.85
N GLU A 121 -19.75 4.78 -8.78
CA GLU A 121 -20.51 6.03 -8.56
C GLU A 121 -21.66 5.89 -7.54
N SER A 122 -21.90 4.68 -7.03
CA SER A 122 -22.92 4.36 -6.02
C SER A 122 -22.37 3.80 -4.70
N GLY A 123 -21.06 3.56 -4.62
CA GLY A 123 -20.45 2.68 -3.61
C GLY A 123 -19.98 1.44 -4.31
#